data_AF-A0A7D5YSQ0-F1
#
_entry.id   AF-A0A7D5YSQ0-F1
#
_cell.length_a   1.000
_cell.length_b   1.000
_cell.length_c   1.000
_cell.angle_alpha   90.00
_cell.angle_beta   90.00
_cell.angle_gamma   90.00
#
_symmetry.space_group_name_H-M   'P 1'
#
loop_
_entity.id
_entity.type
_entity.pdbx_description
1 polymer ?
#
loop_
_entity_poly.entity_id
_entity_poly.type
_entity_poly.pdbx_seq_one_letter_code
_entity_poly.pdbx_strand_id
1 'polypeptide(L)'
;MALTNDVGHSYLWVDALCIEQDDDPQQKQQQLRIMDKIYQGAYDILVAWTATSCTSPLPGVGNTIYGPRASFAWSTCDRQGNMGR
;
A
#
# COMPACT_ATOMS: atom_id res chain seq x y z
N MET A 1 -12.85 13.38 -1.51
CA MET A 1 -11.85 12.32 -1.29
C MET A 1 -12.64 11.01 -1.25
N ALA A 2 -12.78 10.33 -2.40
CA ALA A 2 -13.80 9.27 -2.57
C ALA A 2 -13.48 8.02 -1.73
N LEU A 3 -12.22 7.59 -1.73
CA LEU A 3 -11.76 6.44 -0.95
C LEU A 3 -12.08 6.60 0.55
N THR A 4 -11.68 7.71 1.17
CA THR A 4 -11.89 7.93 2.60
C THR A 4 -13.37 7.88 2.98
N ASN A 5 -14.25 8.45 2.15
CA ASN A 5 -15.68 8.39 2.35
C ASN A 5 -16.23 6.96 2.25
N ASP A 6 -15.74 6.16 1.30
CA ASP A 6 -16.20 4.78 1.08
C ASP A 6 -15.78 3.83 2.22
N VAL A 7 -14.58 4.04 2.80
CA VAL A 7 -14.12 3.29 4.00
C VAL A 7 -14.51 3.94 5.33
N GLY A 8 -15.26 5.05 5.32
CA GLY A 8 -15.79 5.68 6.54
C GLY A 8 -14.77 6.47 7.37
N HIS A 9 -13.65 6.86 6.76
CA HIS A 9 -12.60 7.66 7.39
C HIS A 9 -12.65 9.13 6.92
N SER A 10 -12.23 10.06 7.78
CA SER A 10 -12.20 11.50 7.43
C SER A 10 -10.84 11.97 6.91
N TYR A 11 -9.78 11.20 7.18
CA TYR A 11 -8.41 11.57 6.88
C TYR A 11 -7.66 10.39 6.27
N LEU A 12 -6.85 10.69 5.26
CA LEU A 12 -5.92 9.73 4.65
C LEU A 12 -4.50 10.25 4.85
N TRP A 13 -3.65 9.41 5.42
CA TRP A 13 -2.23 9.67 5.48
C TRP A 13 -1.54 9.05 4.25
N VAL A 14 -0.70 9.83 3.56
CA VAL A 14 0.01 9.41 2.34
C VAL A 14 1.50 9.72 2.53
N ASP A 15 2.34 8.69 2.56
CA ASP A 15 3.79 8.81 2.80
C ASP A 15 4.49 9.77 1.84
N ALA A 16 4.09 9.76 0.57
CA ALA A 16 4.62 10.64 -0.47
C ALA A 16 4.36 12.13 -0.21
N LEU A 17 3.37 12.47 0.62
CA LEU A 17 3.03 13.85 0.99
C LEU A 17 3.48 14.20 2.41
N CYS A 18 3.59 13.20 3.29
CA CYS A 18 3.90 13.41 4.70
C CYS A 18 5.40 13.24 5.01
N ILE A 19 6.18 12.70 4.09
CA ILE A 19 7.64 12.53 4.20
C ILE A 19 8.27 13.26 3.02
N GLU A 20 9.27 14.09 3.32
CA GLU A 20 10.13 14.73 2.31
C GLU A 20 10.85 13.64 1.49
N GLN A 21 10.56 13.56 0.19
CA GLN A 21 11.04 12.48 -0.66
C GLN A 21 12.40 12.75 -1.32
N ASP A 22 12.72 14.02 -1.58
CA ASP A 22 13.75 14.42 -2.56
C ASP A 22 14.98 15.11 -1.95
N ASP A 23 14.90 15.71 -0.75
CA ASP A 23 15.99 16.57 -0.26
C ASP A 23 17.12 15.81 0.44
N ASP A 24 16.84 15.08 1.53
CA ASP A 24 17.87 14.43 2.36
C ASP A 24 17.59 12.92 2.52
N PRO A 25 18.42 12.04 1.92
CA PRO A 25 18.31 10.60 2.08
C PRO A 25 18.38 10.11 3.53
N GLN A 26 19.18 10.74 4.39
CA GLN A 26 19.27 10.40 5.80
C GLN A 26 17.97 10.76 6.55
N GLN A 27 17.37 11.91 6.26
CA GLN A 27 16.09 12.29 6.87
C GLN A 27 14.96 11.36 6.42
N LYS A 28 14.90 11.03 5.13
CA LYS A 28 13.97 10.03 4.61
C LYS A 28 14.14 8.69 5.32
N GLN A 29 15.36 8.19 5.45
CA GLN A 29 15.63 6.93 6.16
C GLN A 29 15.21 6.99 7.64
N GLN A 30 15.37 8.13 8.31
CA GLN A 30 14.92 8.30 9.69
C GLN A 30 13.39 8.27 9.80
N GLN A 31 12.68 8.92 8.88
CA GLN A 31 11.21 8.87 8.81
C GLN A 31 10.71 7.47 8.46
N LEU A 32 11.40 6.75 7.58
CA LEU A 32 11.05 5.38 7.24
C LEU A 32 11.22 4.41 8.43
N ARG A 33 12.20 4.65 9.31
CA ARG A 33 12.42 3.84 10.52
C ARG A 33 11.30 3.95 11.55
N ILE A 34 10.48 4.99 11.50
CA ILE A 34 9.33 5.17 12.41
C ILE A 34 7.99 4.76 11.76
N MET A 35 8.02 4.26 10.53
CA MET A 35 6.81 3.81 9.81
C MET A 35 6.08 2.69 10.54
N ASP A 36 6.81 1.85 11.27
CA ASP A 36 6.27 0.79 12.12
C ASP A 36 5.25 1.33 13.16
N LYS A 37 5.55 2.48 13.76
CA LYS A 37 4.68 3.16 14.72
C LYS A 37 3.47 3.79 14.05
N ILE A 38 3.66 4.38 12.87
CA ILE A 38 2.58 4.99 12.08
C ILE A 38 1.58 3.91 11.66
N TYR A 39 2.07 2.79 11.16
CA TYR A 39 1.26 1.64 10.77
C TYR A 39 0.54 0.99 11.96
N GLN A 40 1.17 0.90 13.13
CA GLN A 40 0.50 0.42 14.34
C GLN A 40 -0.69 1.30 14.77
N GLY A 41 -0.65 2.60 14.48
CA GLY A 41 -1.70 3.54 14.85
C GLY A 41 -2.80 3.71 13.80
N ALA A 42 -2.65 3.12 12.61
CA ALA A 42 -3.61 3.28 11.52
C ALA A 42 -4.79 2.30 11.67
N TYR A 43 -6.00 2.76 11.32
CA TYR A 43 -7.18 1.89 11.24
C TYR A 43 -7.04 0.86 10.13
N ASP A 44 -6.61 1.31 8.95
CA ASP A 44 -6.40 0.50 7.76
C ASP A 44 -5.11 0.95 7.07
N ILE A 45 -4.38 -0.01 6.48
CA ILE A 45 -3.15 0.26 5.73
C ILE A 45 -3.34 -0.26 4.32
N LEU A 46 -3.22 0.64 3.34
CA LEU A 46 -3.28 0.30 1.91
C LEU A 46 -1.88 0.33 1.31
N VAL A 47 -1.41 -0.81 0.80
CA VAL A 47 -0.08 -0.93 0.18
C VAL A 47 -0.21 -1.31 -1.29
N ALA A 48 0.27 -0.43 -2.18
CA ALA A 48 0.27 -0.64 -3.62
C ALA A 48 1.48 -1.47 -4.08
N TRP A 49 1.58 -2.72 -3.63
CA TRP A 49 2.77 -3.56 -3.83
C TRP A 49 3.19 -3.74 -5.31
N THR A 50 2.22 -3.76 -6.24
CA THR A 50 2.47 -3.96 -7.67
C THR A 50 2.66 -2.65 -8.45
N ALA A 51 2.60 -1.50 -7.78
CA ALA A 51 2.76 -0.20 -8.43
C ALA A 51 4.23 0.04 -8.80
N THR A 52 4.48 0.59 -10.00
CA THR A 52 5.82 0.99 -10.45
C THR A 52 6.07 2.49 -10.29
N SER A 53 5.02 3.27 -10.06
CA SER A 53 5.05 4.73 -9.90
C SER A 53 3.88 5.22 -9.03
N CYS A 54 3.94 6.47 -8.56
CA CYS A 54 2.83 7.13 -7.86
C CYS A 54 1.59 7.37 -8.74
N THR A 55 1.75 7.26 -10.07
CA THR A 55 0.68 7.35 -11.05
C THR A 55 0.09 5.99 -11.44
N SER A 56 0.66 4.90 -10.92
CA SER A 56 0.18 3.55 -11.20
C SER A 56 -1.23 3.37 -10.61
N PRO A 57 -2.18 2.79 -11.37
CA PRO A 57 -3.51 2.53 -10.86
C PRO A 57 -3.47 1.43 -9.80
N LEU A 58 -4.35 1.54 -8.82
CA LEU A 58 -4.59 0.48 -7.84
C LEU A 58 -5.47 -0.60 -8.47
N PRO A 59 -4.99 -1.85 -8.63
CA PRO A 59 -5.77 -2.92 -9.22
C PRO A 59 -7.06 -3.15 -8.42
N GLY A 60 -8.21 -3.14 -9.09
CA GLY A 60 -9.51 -3.31 -8.45
C GLY A 60 -10.12 -2.03 -7.85
N VAL A 61 -9.47 -0.87 -8.01
CA VAL A 61 -10.00 0.44 -7.60
C VAL A 61 -10.29 1.30 -8.84
N GLY A 62 -11.52 1.82 -8.93
CA GLY A 62 -11.98 2.67 -10.03
C GLY A 62 -12.72 1.91 -11.14
N ASN A 63 -13.17 2.65 -12.16
CA ASN A 63 -13.99 2.11 -13.26
C ASN A 63 -13.17 1.49 -14.39
N THR A 64 -11.86 1.31 -14.19
CA THR A 64 -10.99 0.65 -15.17
C THR A 64 -11.35 -0.82 -15.21
N ILE A 65 -12.09 -1.22 -16.24
CA ILE A 65 -12.33 -2.63 -16.54
C ILE A 65 -11.00 -3.21 -17.02
N TYR A 66 -10.23 -3.78 -16.09
CA TYR A 66 -9.24 -4.77 -16.47
C TYR A 66 -10.00 -5.90 -17.16
N GLY A 67 -9.55 -6.32 -18.34
CA GLY A 67 -10.07 -7.52 -19.01
C GLY A 67 -10.17 -8.71 -18.05
N PRO A 68 -10.90 -9.78 -18.40
CA PRO A 68 -11.32 -10.84 -17.47
C PRO A 68 -10.20 -11.14 -16.48
N ARG A 69 -10.48 -10.92 -15.18
CA ARG A 69 -9.49 -11.02 -14.09
C ARG A 69 -8.61 -12.23 -14.40
N ALA A 70 -7.34 -12.01 -14.76
CA ALA A 70 -6.37 -13.07 -14.63
C ALA A 70 -6.51 -13.48 -13.16
N SER A 71 -7.01 -14.68 -12.93
CA SER A 71 -7.28 -15.20 -11.61
C SER A 71 -5.96 -15.19 -10.86
N PHE A 72 -5.72 -14.10 -10.13
CA PHE A 72 -4.71 -14.03 -9.10
C PHE A 72 -5.21 -14.99 -8.02
N ALA A 73 -4.84 -16.25 -8.18
CA ALA A 73 -4.90 -17.21 -7.10
C ALA A 73 -3.97 -16.64 -6.04
N TRP A 74 -4.56 -16.10 -4.98
CA TRP A 74 -3.86 -15.96 -3.73
C TRP A 74 -3.35 -17.36 -3.41
N SER A 75 -2.05 -17.58 -3.46
CA SER A 75 -1.50 -18.74 -2.80
C SER A 75 -1.76 -18.48 -1.32
N THR A 76 -2.73 -19.19 -0.74
CA THR A 76 -2.71 -19.48 0.69
C THR A 76 -1.27 -19.81 1.03
N CYS A 77 -0.58 -18.96 1.80
CA CYS A 77 0.54 -19.46 2.60
C CYS A 77 -0.10 -20.43 3.59
N ASP A 78 -0.19 -21.70 3.21
CA ASP A 78 -0.54 -22.75 4.14
C ASP A 78 0.47 -22.72 5.28
N ARG A 79 -0.04 -22.88 6.50
CA ARG A 79 0.69 -22.76 7.77
C ARG A 79 1.75 -23.87 7.97
N GLN A 80 2.16 -24.55 6.91
CA GLN A 80 3.18 -25.60 6.94
C GLN A 80 4.34 -25.15 6.07
N GLY A 81 5.31 -24.51 6.74
CA GLY A 81 6.58 -24.12 6.16
C GLY A 81 7.33 -25.33 5.64
N ASN A 82 7.19 -25.61 4.36
CA ASN A 82 8.08 -26.53 3.67
C ASN A 82 8.35 -26.01 2.25
N MET A 83 9.43 -25.24 2.10
CA MET A 83 10.04 -24.99 0.80
C MET A 83 10.83 -26.25 0.42
N GLY A 84 10.17 -27.13 -0.33
CA GLY A 84 10.80 -28.31 -0.93
C GLY A 84 11.40 -27.98 -2.29
N ARG A 85 12.74 -27.91 -2.31
CA ARG A 85 13.71 -28.04 -3.42
C ARG A 85 13.53 -27.21 -4.69
#